data_AF-A0A7W2YKS1-F1
#
_entry.id   AF-A0A7W2YKS1-F1
#
_cell.length_a   1.000
_cell.length_b   1.000
_cell.length_c   1.000
_cell.angle_alpha   90.00
_cell.angle_beta   90.00
_cell.angle_gamma   90.00
#
_symmetry.space_group_name_H-M   'P 1'
#
loop_
_entity.id
_entity.type
_entity.pdbx_description
1 polymer ?
#
loop_
_entity_poly.entity_id
_entity_poly.type
_entity_poly.pdbx_seq_one_letter_code
_entity_poly.pdbx_strand_id
1 'polypeptide(L)' 'MNRIEKLQNDIYSFEELDTLEKNASKLADKETLELIAKSRASKTAKGEKPKAVPSKAEKAQAKRERRQRGG' A
#
# COMPACT_ATOMS: atom_id res chain seq x y z
N MET A 1 2.60 -11.66 18.72
CA MET A 1 1.58 -10.95 17.94
C MET A 1 1.39 -11.62 16.59
N ASN A 2 0.24 -12.24 16.41
CA ASN A 2 -0.23 -12.88 15.19
C ASN A 2 -0.70 -11.84 14.16
N ARG A 3 -0.91 -12.28 12.92
CA ARG A 3 -1.36 -11.40 11.81
C ARG A 3 -2.64 -10.64 12.15
N ILE A 4 -3.62 -11.32 12.74
CA ILE A 4 -4.90 -10.72 13.17
C ILE A 4 -4.67 -9.65 14.24
N GLU A 5 -3.87 -9.96 15.27
CA GLU A 5 -3.56 -9.01 16.34
C GLU A 5 -2.86 -7.75 15.81
N LYS A 6 -1.95 -7.90 14.84
CA LYS A 6 -1.29 -6.76 14.20
C LYS A 6 -2.26 -5.90 13.39
N LEU A 7 -3.23 -6.50 12.69
CA LEU A 7 -4.27 -5.77 11.95
C LEU A 7 -5.19 -4.99 12.89
N GLN A 8 -5.61 -5.61 14.01
CA GLN A 8 -6.46 -4.95 15.01
C GLN A 8 -5.75 -3.79 15.71
N ASN A 9 -4.45 -3.93 15.99
CA ASN A 9 -3.65 -2.88 16.62
C ASN A 9 -3.11 -1.85 15.61
N ASP A 10 -3.51 -1.93 14.34
CA ASP A 10 -3.14 -0.97 13.30
C ASP A 10 -1.61 -0.82 13.11
N ILE A 11 -0.88 -1.92 13.33
CA ILE A 11 0.59 -1.96 13.35
C ILE A 11 1.17 -1.96 11.93
N TYR A 12 0.47 -2.59 10.97
CA TYR A 12 0.97 -2.72 9.61
C TYR A 12 0.99 -1.39 8.88
N SER A 13 2.08 -1.10 8.18
CA SER A 13 2.16 0.04 7.26
C SER A 13 1.25 -0.13 6.04
N PHE A 14 0.95 0.96 5.32
CA PHE A 14 0.12 0.90 4.11
C PHE A 14 0.67 -0.05 3.02
N GLU A 15 1.99 -0.14 2.85
CA GLU A 15 2.62 -1.07 1.88
C GLU A 15 2.44 -2.53 2.31
N GLU A 16 2.53 -2.80 3.61
CA GLU A 16 2.27 -4.13 4.16
C GLU A 16 0.79 -4.49 4.01
N LEU A 17 -0.13 -3.57 4.31
CA LEU A 17 -1.57 -3.77 4.10
C LEU A 17 -1.89 -4.08 2.64
N ASP A 18 -1.25 -3.41 1.67
CA ASP A 18 -1.43 -3.68 0.23
C ASP A 18 -0.95 -5.08 -0.18
N THR A 19 0.19 -5.49 0.38
CA THR A 19 0.74 -6.84 0.14
C THR A 19 -0.16 -7.91 0.78
N LEU A 20 -0.64 -7.66 1.99
CA LEU A 20 -1.53 -8.56 2.72
C LEU A 20 -2.89 -8.69 2.04
N GLU A 21 -3.41 -7.61 1.46
CA GLU A 21 -4.67 -7.59 0.72
C GLU A 21 -4.58 -8.46 -0.54
N LYS A 22 -3.49 -8.33 -1.31
CA LYS A 22 -3.23 -9.18 -2.48
C LYS A 22 -3.16 -10.66 -2.11
N ASN A 23 -2.53 -10.98 -0.99
CA ASN A 23 -2.42 -12.36 -0.54
C ASN A 23 -3.76 -12.90 -0.01
N ALA A 24 -4.50 -12.10 0.77
CA ALA A 24 -5.81 -12.48 1.29
C ALA A 24 -6.84 -12.64 0.15
N SER A 25 -6.79 -11.78 -0.86
CA SER A 25 -7.61 -11.87 -2.06
C SER A 25 -7.36 -13.18 -2.83
N LYS A 26 -6.10 -13.59 -2.98
CA LYS A 26 -5.74 -14.88 -3.61
C LYS A 26 -6.25 -16.10 -2.84
N LEU A 27 -6.31 -16.01 -1.51
CA LEU A 27 -6.77 -17.09 -0.63
C LEU A 27 -8.28 -17.02 -0.35
N ALA A 28 -8.99 -16.04 -0.92
CA ALA A 28 -10.39 -15.74 -0.60
C ALA A 28 -10.66 -15.57 0.92
N ASP A 29 -9.66 -15.07 1.64
CA ASP A 29 -9.70 -14.86 3.09
C ASP A 29 -10.44 -13.56 3.41
N LYS A 30 -11.77 -13.67 3.50
CA LYS A 30 -12.68 -12.54 3.74
C LYS A 30 -12.43 -11.86 5.08
N GLU A 31 -12.13 -12.65 6.12
CA GLU A 31 -11.89 -12.12 7.47
C GLU A 31 -10.68 -11.18 7.46
N THR A 32 -9.59 -11.62 6.84
CA THR A 32 -8.41 -10.76 6.72
C THR A 32 -8.67 -9.54 5.82
N LEU A 33 -9.42 -9.68 4.72
CA LEU A 33 -9.78 -8.55 3.86
C LEU A 33 -10.57 -7.47 4.63
N GLU A 34 -11.53 -7.86 5.47
CA GLU A 34 -12.29 -6.92 6.30
C GLU A 34 -11.41 -6.22 7.34
N LEU A 35 -10.49 -6.96 7.97
CA LEU A 35 -9.55 -6.39 8.94
C LEU A 35 -8.59 -5.38 8.28
N ILE A 36 -8.12 -5.67 7.07
CA ILE A 36 -7.28 -4.74 6.28
C ILE A 36 -8.04 -3.47 5.94
N ALA A 37 -9.30 -3.59 5.50
CA ALA A 37 -10.14 -2.43 5.21
C ALA A 37 -10.35 -1.55 6.44
N LYS A 38 -10.61 -2.16 7.61
CA LYS A 38 -10.75 -1.43 8.89
C LYS A 38 -9.45 -0.73 9.30
N SER A 39 -8.30 -1.39 9.18
CA SER A 39 -7.00 -0.78 9.47
C SER A 39 -6.70 0.39 8.52
N ARG A 40 -6.94 0.24 7.20
CA ARG A 40 -6.80 1.33 6.22
C ARG A 40 -7.69 2.53 6.55
N ALA A 41 -8.95 2.29 6.90
CA ALA A 41 -9.88 3.35 7.29
C ALA A 41 -9.42 4.06 8.58
N SER A 42 -8.98 3.30 9.58
CA SER A 42 -8.45 3.82 10.85
C SER A 42 -7.23 4.71 10.64
N LYS A 43 -6.25 4.27 9.85
CA LYS A 43 -5.06 5.07 9.51
C LYS A 43 -5.39 6.36 8.77
N THR A 44 -6.31 6.27 7.80
CA THR A 44 -6.78 7.43 7.05
C THR A 44 -7.47 8.44 7.99
N ALA A 45 -8.29 7.96 8.92
CA ALA A 45 -8.95 8.79 9.94
C ALA A 45 -7.95 9.44 10.92
N LYS A 46 -6.84 8.75 11.23
CA LYS A 46 -5.73 9.30 12.04
C LYS A 46 -4.85 10.30 11.28
N GLY A 47 -5.13 10.55 9.99
CA GLY A 47 -4.33 11.44 9.14
C GLY A 47 -3.02 10.83 8.64
N GLU A 48 -2.82 9.53 8.85
CA GLU A 48 -1.69 8.78 8.32
C GLU A 48 -1.93 8.61 6.81
N LYS A 49 -1.14 9.32 6.00
CA LYS A 49 -1.23 9.19 4.54
C LYS A 49 -0.40 7.99 4.10
N PRO A 50 -0.90 7.15 3.17
CA PRO A 50 -0.04 6.20 2.50
C PRO A 50 1.14 6.96 1.92
N LYS A 51 2.36 6.43 2.08
CA LYS A 51 3.51 6.94 1.32
C LYS A 51 3.03 7.05 -0.11
N ALA A 52 3.15 8.24 -0.69
CA ALA A 52 2.92 8.45 -2.11
C ALA A 52 3.89 7.50 -2.81
N VAL A 53 3.42 6.30 -3.13
CA VAL A 53 4.10 5.41 -4.06
C VAL A 53 4.28 6.30 -5.28
N PRO A 54 5.51 6.69 -5.65
CA PRO A 54 5.70 7.47 -6.85
C PRO A 54 5.09 6.60 -7.94
N SER A 55 3.94 7.04 -8.42
CA SER A 55 3.19 6.30 -9.43
C SER A 55 4.22 6.00 -10.50
N LYS A 56 4.28 4.74 -10.95
CA LYS A 56 5.31 4.24 -11.89
C LYS A 56 5.49 5.16 -13.13
N ALA A 57 4.56 6.07 -13.37
CA ALA A 57 4.62 7.23 -14.25
C ALA A 57 5.83 8.18 -14.03
N GLU A 58 6.32 8.39 -12.81
CA GLU A 58 7.39 9.36 -12.54
C GLU A 58 8.76 8.89 -13.03
N LYS A 59 9.01 7.56 -13.03
CA LYS A 59 10.22 6.98 -13.63
C LYS A 59 10.23 7.06 -15.17
N ALA A 60 9.08 7.24 -15.82
CA ALA A 60 9.03 7.42 -17.27
C ALA A 60 9.43 8.83 -17.70
N GLN A 61 9.17 9.85 -16.87
CA GLN A 61 9.54 11.23 -17.18
C GLN A 61 11.04 11.48 -17.09
N ALA A 62 11.73 10.88 -16.11
CA ALA A 62 13.19 10.99 -16.00
C ALA A 62 13.96 10.37 -17.18
N LYS A 63 13.34 9.47 -17.96
CA LYS A 63 14.00 8.82 -19.11
C LYS A 63 13.83 9.58 -20.44
N ARG A 64 12.86 10.49 -20.55
CA ARG A 64 12.63 11.28 -21.78
C ARG A 64 13.47 12.55 -21.86
N GLU A 65 13.89 13.12 -20.74
CA GLU A 65 14.67 14.36 -20.75
C GLU A 65 16.13 14.14 -21.22
N ARG A 66 16.67 12.93 -21.05
CA ARG A 66 18.07 12.64 -21.44
C ARG A 66 18.28 12.43 -22.94
N ARG A 67 17.21 12.29 -23.74
CA ARG A 67 17.30 12.01 -25.19
C ARG A 67 17.17 13.25 -26.08
N GLN A 68 16.92 14.42 -25.51
CA GLN A 68 16.78 15.69 -26.25
C GLN A 68 18.00 16.62 -26.11
N ARG A 69 19.02 16.23 -25.33
CA ARG A 69 20.30 16.97 -25.18
C ARG A 69 21.46 16.17 -25.79
N GLY A 70 21.31 15.79 -27.05
CA GLY A 70 22.35 15.17 -27.85
C GLY A 70 22.07 15.47 -29.31
N GLY A 71 22.29 16.73 -29.68
CA GLY A 71 22.55 17.12 -31.07
C GLY A 71 23.99 16.80 -31.45
#